data_AF-A0A0G4HL24-F1
#
_entry.id   AF-A0A0G4HL24-F1
#
_cell.length_a   1.000
_cell.length_b   1.000
_cell.length_c   1.000
_cell.angle_alpha   90.00
_cell.angle_beta   90.00
_cell.angle_gamma   90.00
#
_symmetry.space_group_name_H-M   'P 1'
#
loop_
_entity.id
_entity.type
_entity.pdbx_description
1 polymer ?
#
loop_
_entity_poly.entity_id
_entity_poly.type
_entity_poly.pdbx_seq_one_letter_code
_entity_poly.pdbx_strand_id
1 'polypeptide(L)'
;MSADDCSEPPPLEDMSEMLNKMRMSNPSPSVNPASNSLSAKSTQQQQCQKETPEQSGVKAKDQQAAPSSLKKEGPKIIEVLPEKKKEEKTEQPKKKSSSAFGMRKGFLSGGSRESKPKEKKKETDITPKITYIAPKRDAKPGLQLPEVQAAMNAQIGHIREGSWVTPDLQRNLVNNPALLQGFCNPKVQDFIALAQKDPDAAKAKYRDDPEVQSFYTQFAGMMGNHFGKLAEQEEAQAKQAQKEQAVENRRNFLG
;
A
#
# COMPACT_ATOMS: atom_id res chain seq x y z
N MET A 1 -12.32 20.37 48.13
CA MET A 1 -13.08 19.90 46.96
C MET A 1 -12.05 19.26 46.04
N SER A 2 -11.89 17.95 46.16
CA SER A 2 -10.95 17.15 45.36
C SER A 2 -11.72 16.59 44.18
N ALA A 3 -11.20 16.76 42.96
CA ALA A 3 -11.86 16.41 41.71
C ALA A 3 -10.91 15.59 40.81
N ASP A 4 -10.32 14.54 41.37
CA ASP A 4 -9.37 13.65 40.68
C ASP A 4 -9.75 12.18 40.91
N ASP A 5 -10.97 11.77 40.50
CA ASP A 5 -11.42 10.38 40.76
C ASP A 5 -12.38 9.81 39.72
N CYS A 6 -12.20 10.09 38.44
CA CYS A 6 -12.97 9.40 37.38
C CYS A 6 -12.26 9.53 36.04
N SER A 7 -11.47 8.51 35.66
CA SER A 7 -11.47 7.89 34.33
C SER A 7 -10.21 7.05 34.15
N GLU A 8 -10.00 6.10 35.06
CA GLU A 8 -9.06 5.00 34.83
C GLU A 8 -9.68 4.12 33.73
N PRO A 9 -9.05 4.00 32.55
CA PRO A 9 -9.59 3.21 31.46
C PRO A 9 -9.71 1.75 31.92
N PRO A 10 -10.78 1.03 31.54
CA PRO A 10 -10.96 -0.35 31.97
C PRO A 10 -9.74 -1.20 31.57
N PRO A 11 -9.27 -2.10 32.46
CA PRO A 11 -8.12 -2.94 32.18
C PRO A 11 -8.37 -3.81 30.94
N LEU A 12 -7.43 -3.75 30.00
CA LEU A 12 -7.47 -4.46 28.71
C LEU A 12 -7.22 -5.98 28.82
N GLU A 13 -7.23 -6.53 30.03
CA GLU A 13 -6.70 -7.86 30.33
C GLU A 13 -7.67 -9.01 29.98
N ASP A 14 -8.94 -8.71 29.69
CA ASP A 14 -9.98 -9.72 29.49
C ASP A 14 -10.12 -10.27 28.05
N MET A 15 -9.41 -9.73 27.06
CA MET A 15 -9.49 -10.26 25.68
C MET A 15 -8.58 -11.48 25.42
N SER A 16 -7.61 -11.71 26.31
CA SER A 16 -6.70 -12.86 26.29
C SER A 16 -7.44 -14.18 26.48
N GLU A 17 -8.36 -14.24 27.47
CA GLU A 17 -9.13 -15.45 27.74
C GLU A 17 -10.10 -15.79 26.60
N MET A 18 -10.69 -14.78 25.97
CA MET A 18 -11.62 -14.98 24.85
C MET A 18 -10.91 -15.56 23.61
N LEU A 19 -9.69 -15.10 23.30
CA LEU A 19 -8.87 -15.66 22.21
C LEU A 19 -8.42 -17.09 22.49
N ASN A 20 -8.03 -17.40 23.74
CA ASN A 20 -7.69 -18.76 24.13
C ASN A 20 -8.90 -19.71 24.04
N LYS A 21 -10.10 -19.22 24.40
CA LYS A 21 -11.33 -19.99 24.31
C LYS A 21 -11.72 -20.32 22.87
N MET A 22 -11.54 -19.39 21.93
CA MET A 22 -11.73 -19.65 20.49
C MET A 22 -10.72 -20.66 19.93
N ARG A 23 -9.49 -20.69 20.46
CA ARG A 23 -8.47 -21.65 20.02
C ARG A 23 -8.80 -23.08 20.46
N MET A 24 -9.46 -23.27 21.60
CA MET A 24 -9.82 -24.59 22.11
C MET A 24 -11.15 -25.13 21.58
N SER A 25 -12.01 -24.28 21.01
CA SER A 25 -13.33 -24.68 20.50
C SER A 25 -13.38 -24.99 18.99
N ASN A 26 -12.25 -24.96 18.28
CA ASN A 26 -12.21 -25.40 16.88
C ASN A 26 -11.78 -26.87 16.78
N PRO A 27 -12.71 -27.82 16.57
CA PRO A 27 -12.33 -29.19 16.23
C PRO A 27 -11.64 -29.18 14.87
N SER A 28 -10.42 -29.71 14.84
CA SER A 28 -9.62 -29.92 13.62
C SER A 28 -10.48 -30.53 12.49
N PRO A 29 -10.40 -30.03 11.24
CA PRO A 29 -10.97 -30.74 10.11
C PRO A 29 -10.27 -32.10 9.98
N SER A 30 -11.05 -33.16 10.13
CA SER A 30 -10.67 -34.55 9.91
C SER A 30 -10.23 -34.75 8.46
N VAL A 31 -8.93 -34.75 8.23
CA VAL A 31 -8.32 -35.19 6.97
C VAL A 31 -8.31 -36.72 6.93
N ASN A 32 -9.06 -37.29 5.98
CA ASN A 32 -8.99 -38.71 5.61
C ASN A 32 -7.63 -39.03 4.96
N PRO A 33 -6.87 -40.04 5.45
CA PRO A 33 -5.67 -40.51 4.76
C PRO A 33 -5.97 -41.79 3.97
N ALA A 34 -5.97 -41.70 2.64
CA ALA A 34 -5.89 -42.86 1.75
C ALA A 34 -4.50 -42.93 1.11
N SER A 35 -3.69 -43.85 1.66
CA SER A 35 -2.76 -44.78 0.98
C SER A 35 -1.89 -44.28 -0.19
N ASN A 36 -0.57 -44.17 0.07
CA ASN A 36 0.55 -44.84 -0.63
C ASN A 36 1.86 -44.46 0.11
N SER A 37 2.44 -45.28 0.98
CA SER A 37 3.20 -46.53 0.77
C SER A 37 4.63 -46.31 0.22
N LEU A 38 5.62 -46.79 1.00
CA LEU A 38 7.07 -46.98 0.75
C LEU A 38 7.96 -45.73 0.95
N SER A 39 9.10 -45.73 1.65
CA SER A 39 9.80 -46.75 2.45
C SER A 39 10.95 -46.09 3.27
N ALA A 40 11.05 -46.50 4.54
CA ALA A 40 12.24 -46.81 5.36
C ALA A 40 13.58 -46.03 5.25
N LYS A 41 13.97 -45.34 6.36
CA LYS A 41 15.18 -45.56 7.21
C LYS A 41 15.30 -44.38 8.20
N SER A 42 15.08 -44.58 9.51
CA SER A 42 16.00 -45.16 10.52
C SER A 42 17.05 -44.16 11.03
N THR A 43 17.27 -44.19 12.36
CA THR A 43 18.30 -43.49 13.18
C THR A 43 17.76 -42.26 13.92
N GLN A 44 17.18 -42.39 15.13
CA GLN A 44 17.79 -42.63 16.46
C GLN A 44 17.96 -41.32 17.27
N GLN A 45 16.92 -41.01 18.03
CA GLN A 45 16.91 -40.69 19.49
C GLN A 45 18.18 -40.14 20.17
N GLN A 46 18.08 -38.90 20.68
CA GLN A 46 18.67 -38.37 21.94
C GLN A 46 18.03 -36.98 22.17
N GLN A 47 17.07 -36.77 23.09
CA GLN A 47 17.21 -36.54 24.54
C GLN A 47 18.38 -35.63 24.97
N CYS A 48 18.08 -34.34 25.18
CA CYS A 48 18.69 -33.37 26.11
C CYS A 48 17.58 -32.37 26.48
N GLN A 49 16.98 -32.34 27.68
CA GLN A 49 17.47 -31.74 28.94
C GLN A 49 18.25 -30.43 28.68
N LYS A 50 17.62 -29.27 28.89
CA LYS A 50 17.50 -28.52 30.15
C LYS A 50 18.84 -27.85 30.50
N GLU A 51 19.05 -26.59 30.12
CA GLU A 51 19.84 -25.60 30.89
C GLU A 51 19.43 -24.15 30.53
N THR A 52 19.11 -23.40 31.58
CA THR A 52 19.02 -21.94 31.68
C THR A 52 20.44 -21.35 31.69
N PRO A 53 20.63 -20.10 31.25
CA PRO A 53 21.49 -19.24 32.07
C PRO A 53 20.89 -17.87 32.36
N GLU A 54 20.91 -17.56 33.65
CA GLU A 54 20.85 -16.23 34.23
C GLU A 54 22.04 -15.33 33.83
N GLN A 55 21.72 -14.05 33.68
CA GLN A 55 22.42 -12.86 34.18
C GLN A 55 23.93 -12.63 33.91
N SER A 56 24.18 -11.59 33.13
CA SER A 56 25.04 -10.45 33.51
C SER A 56 24.58 -9.25 32.66
N GLY A 57 24.40 -8.01 33.11
CA GLY A 57 24.95 -7.29 34.24
C GLY A 57 25.49 -5.96 33.70
N VAL A 58 24.64 -4.93 33.55
CA VAL A 58 25.12 -3.56 33.26
C VAL A 58 24.59 -2.61 34.31
N LYS A 59 25.54 -2.08 35.08
CA LYS A 59 25.39 -1.22 36.25
C LYS A 59 24.80 0.14 35.89
N ALA A 60 23.84 0.56 36.72
CA ALA A 60 23.50 1.94 36.96
C ALA A 60 24.68 2.71 37.60
N LYS A 61 24.84 3.98 37.24
CA LYS A 61 25.52 4.98 38.06
C LYS A 61 24.63 6.22 38.13
N ASP A 62 24.08 6.41 39.31
CA ASP A 62 23.39 7.59 39.81
C ASP A 62 24.43 8.68 40.12
N GLN A 63 24.14 9.92 39.75
CA GLN A 63 24.62 11.11 40.44
C GLN A 63 23.59 12.24 40.23
N GLN A 64 22.74 12.42 41.24
CA GLN A 64 22.01 13.65 41.56
C GLN A 64 22.95 14.87 41.69
N ALA A 65 22.54 16.03 41.19
CA ALA A 65 22.05 17.16 42.00
C ALA A 65 21.87 18.44 41.16
N ALA A 66 20.71 19.09 41.35
CA ALA A 66 20.27 20.39 40.83
C ALA A 66 21.00 21.57 41.55
N PRO A 67 20.61 22.88 41.45
CA PRO A 67 19.50 23.52 40.70
C PRO A 67 19.83 24.88 40.04
N SER A 68 18.87 25.45 39.30
CA SER A 68 18.51 26.88 39.15
C SER A 68 18.06 27.20 37.70
N SER A 69 16.76 27.45 37.48
CA SER A 69 16.12 28.78 37.45
C SER A 69 16.37 29.57 36.16
N LEU A 70 15.33 29.75 35.32
CA LEU A 70 14.81 31.05 34.83
C LEU A 70 13.98 30.90 33.53
N LYS A 71 12.76 31.47 33.58
CA LYS A 71 12.01 32.19 32.51
C LYS A 71 11.57 31.34 31.29
N LYS A 72 10.29 31.00 31.07
CA LYS A 72 9.09 31.86 30.93
C LYS A 72 9.33 33.12 30.10
N GLU A 73 9.36 32.96 28.77
CA GLU A 73 8.95 33.99 27.82
C GLU A 73 8.05 33.34 26.76
N GLY A 74 6.91 33.98 26.48
CA GLY A 74 5.80 33.42 25.72
C GLY A 74 5.98 33.43 24.20
N PRO A 75 5.03 32.84 23.45
CA PRO A 75 5.02 32.89 22.01
C PRO A 75 4.72 34.32 21.53
N LYS A 76 5.72 34.98 20.94
CA LYS A 76 5.51 36.14 20.08
C LYS A 76 4.76 35.68 18.83
N ILE A 77 3.55 36.21 18.71
CA ILE A 77 2.74 36.32 17.50
C ILE A 77 3.64 36.85 16.38
N ILE A 78 3.89 36.04 15.34
CA ILE A 78 4.37 36.55 14.06
C ILE A 78 3.13 36.67 13.17
N GLU A 79 2.59 37.88 13.19
CA GLU A 79 1.64 38.42 12.23
C GLU A 79 2.38 38.61 10.90
N VAL A 80 2.13 37.73 9.92
CA VAL A 80 2.53 37.96 8.52
C VAL A 80 1.28 38.28 7.71
N LEU A 81 1.01 39.57 7.64
CA LEU A 81 0.07 40.23 6.73
C LEU A 81 0.67 40.25 5.30
N PRO A 82 -0.13 40.30 4.23
CA PRO A 82 0.26 39.87 2.89
C PRO A 82 0.73 41.02 1.99
N GLU A 83 1.82 40.81 1.26
CA GLU A 83 2.20 41.70 0.16
C GLU A 83 1.79 41.15 -1.20
N LYS A 84 0.96 41.97 -1.85
CA LYS A 84 0.54 41.92 -3.25
C LYS A 84 1.65 42.42 -4.18
N LYS A 85 1.63 41.85 -5.38
CA LYS A 85 2.03 42.42 -6.69
C LYS A 85 3.52 42.67 -6.95
N LYS A 86 4.06 41.92 -7.92
CA LYS A 86 4.45 42.52 -9.21
C LYS A 86 4.42 41.49 -10.34
N GLU A 87 3.65 41.84 -11.37
CA GLU A 87 3.70 41.27 -12.70
C GLU A 87 5.03 41.66 -13.35
N GLU A 88 5.74 40.69 -13.93
CA GLU A 88 6.69 40.99 -15.00
C GLU A 88 6.55 39.94 -16.09
N LYS A 89 6.01 40.39 -17.21
CA LYS A 89 6.08 39.73 -18.52
C LYS A 89 7.56 39.62 -18.90
N THR A 90 7.98 38.43 -19.30
CA THR A 90 9.09 38.33 -20.26
C THR A 90 8.78 37.23 -21.26
N GLU A 91 9.01 37.62 -22.51
CA GLU A 91 8.62 36.98 -23.74
C GLU A 91 9.33 35.64 -23.97
N GLN A 92 8.65 34.82 -24.79
CA GLN A 92 9.17 33.60 -25.40
C GLN A 92 10.48 33.87 -26.15
N PRO A 93 11.36 32.86 -26.24
CA PRO A 93 11.56 32.35 -27.60
C PRO A 93 11.38 30.83 -27.71
N LYS A 94 10.55 30.45 -28.68
CA LYS A 94 10.47 29.11 -29.26
C LYS A 94 11.86 28.61 -29.68
N LYS A 95 12.31 27.47 -29.15
CA LYS A 95 13.24 26.58 -29.88
C LYS A 95 12.84 25.12 -29.71
N LYS A 96 12.51 24.54 -30.86
CA LYS A 96 12.38 23.12 -31.14
C LYS A 96 13.76 22.47 -30.96
N SER A 97 13.83 21.34 -30.29
CA SER A 97 14.66 20.21 -30.74
C SER A 97 14.25 18.96 -29.99
N SER A 98 13.52 18.12 -30.71
CA SER A 98 13.41 16.69 -30.52
C SER A 98 14.77 16.06 -30.20
N SER A 99 14.95 15.62 -28.96
CA SER A 99 15.94 14.61 -28.59
C SER A 99 15.14 13.33 -28.29
N ALA A 100 14.79 12.51 -29.28
CA ALA A 100 15.70 11.56 -29.95
C ALA A 100 16.40 10.58 -28.99
N PHE A 101 15.73 10.19 -27.89
CA PHE A 101 16.10 9.00 -27.12
C PHE A 101 15.52 7.73 -27.77
N GLY A 102 16.19 7.28 -28.84
CA GLY A 102 16.82 5.97 -28.86
C GLY A 102 16.02 4.68 -28.58
N MET A 103 14.70 4.63 -28.62
CA MET A 103 13.98 3.35 -28.64
C MET A 103 14.03 2.77 -30.06
N ARG A 104 14.97 1.83 -30.23
CA ARG A 104 15.20 0.97 -31.39
C ARG A 104 13.88 0.51 -32.02
N LYS A 105 13.54 1.20 -33.11
CA LYS A 105 12.57 0.85 -34.14
C LYS A 105 13.04 -0.43 -34.86
N GLY A 106 12.89 -1.58 -34.22
CA GLY A 106 13.53 -2.83 -34.64
C GLY A 106 12.66 -4.09 -34.65
N PHE A 107 11.32 -4.00 -34.59
CA PHE A 107 10.48 -5.22 -34.62
C PHE A 107 9.24 -5.18 -35.53
N LEU A 108 8.88 -4.07 -36.19
CA LEU A 108 7.68 -4.00 -37.05
C LEU A 108 7.85 -3.16 -38.33
N SER A 109 9.08 -3.02 -38.85
CA SER A 109 9.34 -2.29 -40.10
C SER A 109 9.84 -3.22 -41.21
N GLY A 110 9.01 -4.17 -41.62
CA GLY A 110 9.22 -5.01 -42.79
C GLY A 110 8.02 -4.92 -43.74
N GLY A 111 8.26 -4.37 -44.95
CA GLY A 111 7.39 -4.52 -46.14
C GLY A 111 6.36 -3.40 -46.34
N SER A 112 6.71 -2.33 -47.06
CA SER A 112 6.48 -2.16 -48.52
C SER A 112 5.02 -1.81 -48.85
N ARG A 113 4.68 -0.53 -49.04
CA ARG A 113 4.70 0.21 -50.32
C ARG A 113 4.03 -0.52 -51.48
N GLU A 114 2.98 0.15 -51.94
CA GLU A 114 2.11 -0.07 -53.07
C GLU A 114 2.79 0.29 -54.41
N SER A 115 2.70 -0.59 -55.41
CA SER A 115 2.75 -0.22 -56.84
C SER A 115 2.34 -1.40 -57.75
N LYS A 116 1.27 -1.22 -58.54
CA LYS A 116 0.92 -2.00 -59.75
C LYS A 116 1.79 -1.55 -60.95
N PRO A 117 1.68 -2.12 -62.18
CA PRO A 117 1.64 -3.53 -62.61
C PRO A 117 2.61 -3.81 -63.80
N LYS A 118 3.14 -5.04 -63.99
CA LYS A 118 3.53 -5.52 -65.33
C LYS A 118 3.70 -7.05 -65.40
N GLU A 119 3.31 -7.57 -66.56
CA GLU A 119 3.19 -8.98 -66.95
C GLU A 119 4.49 -9.82 -66.96
N LYS A 120 4.28 -11.13 -66.77
CA LYS A 120 5.00 -12.30 -67.33
C LYS A 120 6.49 -12.49 -66.97
N LYS A 121 6.76 -13.52 -66.16
CA LYS A 121 7.29 -14.82 -66.63
C LYS A 121 7.29 -15.86 -65.51
N LYS A 122 7.05 -17.10 -65.93
CA LYS A 122 7.08 -18.34 -65.14
C LYS A 122 8.50 -18.61 -64.65
N GLU A 123 8.68 -18.91 -63.37
CA GLU A 123 9.64 -19.94 -62.94
C GLU A 123 9.27 -20.42 -61.54
N THR A 124 9.43 -21.72 -61.35
CA THR A 124 8.96 -22.54 -60.24
C THR A 124 9.73 -22.23 -58.96
N ASP A 125 9.08 -21.60 -57.99
CA ASP A 125 9.61 -21.45 -56.64
C ASP A 125 8.74 -22.22 -55.65
N ILE A 126 9.37 -23.17 -54.97
CA ILE A 126 8.78 -24.11 -54.03
C ILE A 126 8.72 -23.40 -52.67
N THR A 127 7.94 -22.34 -52.57
CA THR A 127 7.63 -21.76 -51.26
C THR A 127 6.49 -22.55 -50.63
N PRO A 128 6.66 -23.16 -49.44
CA PRO A 128 5.55 -23.80 -48.75
C PRO A 128 4.49 -22.74 -48.49
N LYS A 129 3.30 -22.94 -49.08
CA LYS A 129 2.11 -22.11 -48.89
C LYS A 129 1.76 -22.15 -47.40
N ILE A 130 2.24 -21.16 -46.65
CA ILE A 130 1.87 -20.97 -45.24
C ILE A 130 0.38 -20.66 -45.23
N THR A 131 -0.43 -21.66 -44.90
CA THR A 131 -1.87 -21.50 -44.70
C THR A 131 -2.04 -20.56 -43.52
N TYR A 132 -2.41 -19.31 -43.80
CA TYR A 132 -2.68 -18.32 -42.77
C TYR A 132 -3.92 -18.75 -41.98
N ILE A 133 -3.72 -19.27 -40.78
CA ILE A 133 -4.80 -19.60 -39.84
C ILE A 133 -5.28 -18.26 -39.28
N ALA A 134 -6.30 -17.68 -39.92
CA ALA A 134 -7.01 -16.55 -39.37
C ALA A 134 -7.67 -17.01 -38.04
N PRO A 135 -7.37 -16.37 -36.89
CA PRO A 135 -8.02 -16.72 -35.65
C PRO A 135 -9.52 -16.47 -35.81
N LYS A 136 -10.31 -17.55 -35.66
CA LYS A 136 -11.76 -17.44 -35.59
C LYS A 136 -12.07 -16.50 -34.41
N ARG A 137 -12.73 -15.38 -34.70
CA ARG A 137 -13.25 -14.45 -33.70
C ARG A 137 -14.44 -15.10 -33.00
N ASP A 138 -14.18 -16.17 -32.25
CA ASP A 138 -15.11 -16.58 -31.22
C ASP A 138 -15.04 -15.47 -30.18
N ALA A 139 -16.12 -14.70 -30.06
CA ALA A 139 -16.24 -13.51 -29.21
C ALA A 139 -16.25 -13.87 -27.72
N LYS A 140 -15.28 -14.66 -27.27
CA LYS A 140 -14.98 -14.84 -25.87
C LYS A 140 -14.36 -13.53 -25.38
N PRO A 141 -14.93 -12.87 -24.35
CA PRO A 141 -14.32 -11.69 -23.76
C PRO A 141 -12.89 -12.05 -23.35
N GLY A 142 -11.93 -11.18 -23.70
CA GLY A 142 -10.50 -11.49 -23.70
C GLY A 142 -9.99 -12.12 -22.41
N LEU A 143 -9.04 -13.06 -22.54
CA LEU A 143 -8.25 -13.75 -21.52
C LEU A 143 -8.65 -13.49 -20.04
N GLN A 144 -9.83 -13.95 -19.65
CA GLN A 144 -10.24 -13.97 -18.25
C GLN A 144 -9.75 -15.29 -17.65
N LEU A 145 -8.85 -15.20 -16.68
CA LEU A 145 -8.43 -16.33 -15.87
C LEU A 145 -9.33 -16.34 -14.62
N PRO A 146 -10.43 -17.11 -14.60
CA PRO A 146 -11.43 -17.04 -13.52
C PRO A 146 -10.82 -17.39 -12.16
N GLU A 147 -9.82 -18.28 -12.15
CA GLU A 147 -9.09 -18.64 -10.94
C GLU A 147 -8.31 -17.45 -10.37
N VAL A 148 -7.64 -16.67 -11.22
CA VAL A 148 -6.89 -15.47 -10.82
C VAL A 148 -7.84 -14.38 -10.33
N GLN A 149 -8.99 -14.21 -10.99
CA GLN A 149 -10.01 -13.26 -10.57
C GLN A 149 -10.64 -13.67 -9.22
N ALA A 150 -10.91 -14.95 -9.02
CA ALA A 150 -11.42 -15.48 -7.76
C ALA A 150 -10.39 -15.29 -6.63
N ALA A 151 -9.11 -15.62 -6.86
CA ALA A 151 -8.04 -15.41 -5.89
C ALA A 151 -7.86 -13.92 -5.56
N MET A 152 -7.84 -13.06 -6.58
CA MET A 152 -7.72 -11.62 -6.40
C MET A 152 -8.93 -11.04 -5.65
N ASN A 153 -10.16 -11.49 -5.94
CA ASN A 153 -11.36 -11.06 -5.24
C ASN A 153 -11.44 -11.59 -3.80
N ALA A 154 -11.01 -12.83 -3.52
CA ALA A 154 -10.97 -13.39 -2.17
C ALA A 154 -10.01 -12.61 -1.27
N GLN A 155 -8.85 -12.23 -1.81
CA GLN A 155 -7.86 -11.42 -1.11
C GLN A 155 -8.31 -9.96 -0.96
N ILE A 156 -9.00 -9.41 -1.97
CA ILE A 156 -9.64 -8.09 -1.90
C ILE A 156 -10.82 -8.07 -0.94
N GLY A 157 -11.52 -9.18 -0.71
CA GLY A 157 -12.63 -9.27 0.25
C GLY A 157 -12.19 -8.91 1.67
N HIS A 158 -11.05 -9.47 2.12
CA HIS A 158 -10.44 -9.12 3.40
C HIS A 158 -9.96 -7.66 3.47
N ILE A 159 -9.62 -7.08 2.32
CA ILE A 159 -9.32 -5.66 2.22
C ILE A 159 -10.64 -4.87 2.34
N ARG A 160 -11.76 -5.27 1.74
CA ARG A 160 -12.97 -4.42 1.72
C ARG A 160 -13.68 -4.20 3.06
N GLU A 161 -13.62 -5.15 3.99
CA GLU A 161 -14.41 -5.06 5.25
C GLU A 161 -13.73 -4.22 6.35
N GLY A 162 -12.47 -3.83 6.18
CA GLY A 162 -11.75 -2.98 7.13
C GLY A 162 -10.53 -2.28 6.57
N SER A 163 -10.34 -2.28 5.25
CA SER A 163 -9.19 -1.62 4.67
C SER A 163 -9.46 -0.14 4.51
N TRP A 164 -8.58 0.59 5.17
CA TRP A 164 -8.22 1.95 4.84
C TRP A 164 -7.99 2.19 3.34
N VAL A 165 -7.79 1.18 2.50
CA VAL A 165 -7.71 1.32 1.03
C VAL A 165 -9.10 1.47 0.41
N THR A 166 -9.59 2.71 0.32
CA THR A 166 -10.85 3.03 -0.36
C THR A 166 -10.68 3.19 -1.88
N PRO A 167 -11.77 3.11 -2.67
CA PRO A 167 -11.74 3.47 -4.09
C PRO A 167 -11.29 4.91 -4.35
N ASP A 168 -11.52 5.83 -3.41
CA ASP A 168 -11.05 7.21 -3.52
C ASP A 168 -9.52 7.26 -3.46
N LEU A 169 -8.92 6.54 -2.50
CA LEU A 169 -7.46 6.42 -2.41
C LEU A 169 -6.86 5.84 -3.69
N GLN A 170 -7.46 4.79 -4.24
CA GLN A 170 -7.01 4.18 -5.51
C GLN A 170 -7.09 5.17 -6.68
N ARG A 171 -8.17 5.95 -6.79
CA ARG A 171 -8.30 6.99 -7.81
C ARG A 171 -7.26 8.09 -7.63
N ASN A 172 -7.06 8.56 -6.40
CA ASN A 172 -6.07 9.57 -6.08
C ASN A 172 -4.65 9.08 -6.41
N LEU A 173 -4.35 7.81 -6.15
CA LEU A 173 -3.08 7.19 -6.51
C LEU A 173 -2.87 7.18 -8.04
N VAL A 174 -3.88 6.73 -8.80
CA VAL A 174 -3.80 6.65 -10.27
C VAL A 174 -3.70 8.02 -10.93
N ASN A 175 -4.34 9.04 -10.35
CA ASN A 175 -4.30 10.41 -10.84
C ASN A 175 -2.97 11.12 -10.60
N ASN A 176 -2.09 10.55 -9.76
CA ASN A 176 -0.77 11.12 -9.45
C ASN A 176 0.34 10.32 -10.15
N PRO A 177 0.69 10.66 -11.42
CA PRO A 177 1.68 9.90 -12.18
C PRO A 177 3.08 9.92 -11.54
N ALA A 178 3.42 10.98 -10.80
CA ALA A 178 4.69 11.05 -10.06
C ALA A 178 4.79 9.97 -8.97
N LEU A 179 3.70 9.70 -8.25
CA LEU A 179 3.65 8.62 -7.26
C LEU A 179 3.77 7.26 -7.94
N LEU A 180 3.04 7.03 -9.04
CA LEU A 180 3.14 5.78 -9.80
C LEU A 180 4.56 5.52 -10.30
N GLN A 181 5.25 6.55 -10.81
CA GLN A 181 6.65 6.44 -11.19
C GLN A 181 7.55 6.13 -9.99
N GLY A 182 7.27 6.73 -8.83
CA GLY A 182 7.95 6.41 -7.58
C GLY A 182 7.80 4.94 -7.19
N PHE A 183 6.61 4.34 -7.32
CA PHE A 183 6.41 2.91 -7.05
C PHE A 183 7.19 1.99 -8.00
N CYS A 184 7.55 2.45 -9.20
CA CYS A 184 8.41 1.71 -10.12
C CYS A 184 9.92 1.91 -9.83
N ASN A 185 10.30 2.85 -8.97
CA ASN A 185 11.70 3.13 -8.66
C ASN A 185 12.22 2.14 -7.59
N PRO A 186 13.30 1.38 -7.85
CA PRO A 186 13.83 0.41 -6.89
C PRO A 186 14.26 1.05 -5.56
N LYS A 187 14.79 2.28 -5.58
CA LYS A 187 15.18 2.99 -4.35
C LYS A 187 13.98 3.27 -3.44
N VAL A 188 12.84 3.62 -4.05
CA VAL A 188 11.60 3.89 -3.32
C VAL A 188 11.02 2.59 -2.77
N GLN A 189 11.10 1.48 -3.52
CA GLN A 189 10.67 0.18 -3.01
C GLN A 189 11.51 -0.28 -1.82
N ASP A 190 12.84 -0.11 -1.90
CA ASP A 190 13.74 -0.38 -0.77
C ASP A 190 13.42 0.50 0.43
N PHE A 191 13.14 1.79 0.19
CA PHE A 191 12.70 2.72 1.23
C PHE A 191 11.39 2.25 1.89
N ILE A 192 10.38 1.84 1.11
CA ILE A 192 9.10 1.35 1.64
C ILE A 192 9.33 0.09 2.49
N ALA A 193 10.12 -0.86 2.00
CA ALA A 193 10.44 -2.10 2.72
C ALA A 193 11.18 -1.83 4.04
N LEU A 194 12.08 -0.84 4.04
CA LEU A 194 12.79 -0.42 5.25
C LEU A 194 11.87 0.34 6.19
N ALA A 195 11.05 1.26 5.69
CA ALA A 195 10.13 2.07 6.48
C ALA A 195 9.03 1.26 7.18
N GLN A 196 8.63 0.12 6.59
CA GLN A 196 7.72 -0.84 7.24
C GLN A 196 8.34 -1.51 8.47
N LYS A 197 9.67 -1.64 8.52
CA LYS A 197 10.40 -2.27 9.64
C LYS A 197 10.88 -1.23 10.64
N ASP A 198 11.51 -0.17 10.15
CA ASP A 198 12.12 0.90 10.92
C ASP A 198 12.03 2.24 10.15
N PRO A 199 11.03 3.07 10.45
CA PRO A 199 10.80 4.34 9.75
C PRO A 199 11.91 5.37 9.99
N ASP A 200 12.58 5.33 11.15
CA ASP A 200 13.64 6.28 11.49
C ASP A 200 14.92 5.94 10.74
N ALA A 201 15.27 4.64 10.67
CA ALA A 201 16.39 4.19 9.85
C ALA A 201 16.18 4.47 8.36
N ALA A 202 14.95 4.31 7.86
CA ALA A 202 14.62 4.62 6.46
C ALA A 202 14.81 6.11 6.14
N LYS A 203 14.32 7.00 7.02
CA LYS A 203 14.51 8.46 6.86
C LYS A 203 15.97 8.85 6.93
N ALA A 204 16.75 8.26 7.83
CA ALA A 204 18.18 8.53 7.95
C ALA A 204 18.94 8.10 6.68
N LYS A 205 18.64 6.90 6.15
CA LYS A 205 19.32 6.32 4.99
C LYS A 205 19.05 7.09 3.68
N TYR A 206 17.82 7.56 3.48
CA TYR A 206 17.40 8.25 2.25
C TYR A 206 17.22 9.76 2.44
N ARG A 207 17.86 10.34 3.46
CA ARG A 207 17.80 11.78 3.74
C ARG A 207 18.29 12.62 2.55
N ASP A 208 19.35 12.18 1.89
CA ASP A 208 20.02 12.94 0.82
C ASP A 208 19.52 12.59 -0.59
N ASP A 209 18.56 11.66 -0.73
CA ASP A 209 17.98 11.26 -2.01
C ASP A 209 16.68 12.06 -2.28
N PRO A 210 16.72 13.13 -3.12
CA PRO A 210 15.57 14.04 -3.30
C PRO A 210 14.36 13.36 -3.95
N GLU A 211 14.58 12.34 -4.78
CA GLU A 211 13.51 11.57 -5.41
C GLU A 211 12.68 10.81 -4.37
N VAL A 212 13.34 10.13 -3.42
CA VAL A 212 12.67 9.36 -2.36
C VAL A 212 11.95 10.30 -1.39
N GLN A 213 12.57 11.44 -1.04
CA GLN A 213 11.95 12.46 -0.19
C GLN A 213 10.71 13.09 -0.82
N SER A 214 10.78 13.42 -2.11
CA SER A 214 9.64 13.97 -2.86
C SER A 214 8.48 12.97 -2.93
N PHE A 215 8.78 11.71 -3.24
CA PHE A 215 7.80 10.63 -3.22
C PHE A 215 7.18 10.47 -1.82
N TYR A 216 8.00 10.37 -0.78
CA TYR A 216 7.52 10.16 0.60
C TYR A 216 6.62 11.30 1.06
N THR A 217 7.00 12.54 0.78
CA THR A 217 6.21 13.72 1.15
C THR A 217 4.86 13.73 0.44
N GLN A 218 4.83 13.45 -0.87
CA GLN A 218 3.59 13.37 -1.64
C GLN A 218 2.70 12.21 -1.16
N PHE A 219 3.29 11.06 -0.90
CA PHE A 219 2.59 9.88 -0.42
C PHE A 219 2.00 10.12 0.97
N ALA A 220 2.78 10.66 1.91
CA ALA A 220 2.33 11.00 3.26
C ALA A 220 1.23 12.06 3.24
N GLY A 221 1.34 13.09 2.39
CA GLY A 221 0.29 14.09 2.22
C GLY A 221 -1.01 13.50 1.67
N MET A 222 -0.91 12.62 0.66
CA MET A 222 -2.08 11.91 0.12
C MET A 222 -2.75 11.02 1.18
N MET A 223 -1.95 10.27 1.95
CA MET A 223 -2.44 9.42 3.02
C MET A 223 -3.08 10.21 4.17
N GLY A 224 -2.46 11.31 4.57
CA GLY A 224 -3.01 12.21 5.60
C GLY A 224 -4.37 12.77 5.20
N ASN A 225 -4.51 13.25 3.96
CA ASN A 225 -5.80 13.71 3.42
C ASN A 225 -6.84 12.59 3.39
N HIS A 226 -6.43 11.38 3.02
CA HIS A 226 -7.32 10.22 2.97
C HIS A 226 -7.85 9.81 4.36
N PHE A 227 -6.96 9.72 5.35
CA PHE A 227 -7.38 9.42 6.73
C PHE A 227 -8.22 10.56 7.34
N GLY A 228 -7.93 11.82 6.99
CA GLY A 228 -8.78 12.96 7.39
C GLY A 228 -10.22 12.79 6.90
N LYS A 229 -10.41 12.48 5.62
CA LYS A 229 -11.75 12.20 5.06
C LYS A 229 -12.45 11.01 5.72
N LEU A 230 -11.70 9.94 6.03
CA LEU A 230 -12.26 8.78 6.72
C LEU A 230 -12.78 9.14 8.11
N ALA A 231 -12.02 9.92 8.88
CA ALA A 231 -12.43 10.37 10.20
C ALA A 231 -13.69 11.26 10.13
N GLU A 232 -13.75 12.19 9.18
CA GLU A 232 -14.94 13.03 8.95
C GLU A 232 -16.17 12.19 8.55
N GLN A 233 -15.97 11.17 7.71
CA GLN A 233 -17.02 10.28 7.25
C GLN A 233 -17.55 9.40 8.38
N GLU A 234 -16.68 8.89 9.25
CA GLU A 234 -17.05 8.11 10.43
C GLU A 234 -17.84 8.96 11.43
N GLU A 235 -17.39 10.19 11.70
CA GLU A 235 -18.12 11.13 12.57
C GLU A 235 -19.50 11.49 12.00
N ALA A 236 -19.59 11.72 10.68
CA ALA A 236 -20.86 12.01 10.02
C ALA A 236 -21.83 10.83 10.10
N GLN A 237 -21.35 9.59 9.90
CA GLN A 237 -22.16 8.38 10.02
C GLN A 237 -22.62 8.16 11.47
N ALA A 238 -21.75 8.35 12.46
CA ALA A 238 -22.11 8.25 13.87
C ALA A 238 -23.20 9.27 14.24
N LYS A 239 -23.08 10.52 13.77
CA LYS A 239 -24.11 11.57 13.98
C LYS A 239 -25.43 11.23 13.30
N GLN A 240 -25.41 10.63 12.11
CA GLN A 240 -26.62 10.19 11.42
C GLN A 240 -27.30 9.03 12.16
N ALA A 241 -26.53 8.03 12.57
CA ALA A 241 -27.04 6.89 13.33
C ALA A 241 -27.67 7.33 14.66
N GLN A 242 -27.05 8.26 15.38
CA GLN A 242 -27.61 8.81 16.62
C GLN A 242 -28.92 9.59 16.37
N LYS A 243 -29.00 10.36 15.29
CA LYS A 243 -30.23 11.07 14.92
C LYS A 243 -31.36 10.10 14.59
N GLU A 244 -31.08 9.04 13.84
CA GLU A 244 -32.06 8.04 13.46
C GLU A 244 -32.55 7.25 14.69
N GLN A 245 -31.64 6.85 15.59
CA GLN A 245 -32.01 6.24 16.86
C GLN A 245 -32.85 7.17 17.75
N ALA A 246 -32.53 8.47 17.79
CA ALA A 246 -33.32 9.44 18.55
C ALA A 246 -34.74 9.61 17.97
N VAL A 247 -34.87 9.60 16.63
CA VAL A 247 -36.17 9.65 15.95
C VAL A 247 -36.97 8.38 16.22
N GLU A 248 -36.35 7.21 16.14
CA GLU A 248 -37.00 5.92 16.40
C GLU A 248 -37.45 5.79 17.87
N ASN A 249 -36.61 6.18 18.83
CA ASN A 249 -36.97 6.22 20.24
C ASN A 249 -38.16 7.16 20.49
N ARG A 250 -38.20 8.32 19.80
CA ARG A 250 -39.33 9.25 19.89
C ARG A 250 -40.60 8.68 19.29
N ARG A 251 -40.49 7.94 18.19
CA ARG A 251 -41.63 7.26 17.54
C ARG A 251 -42.23 6.21 18.47
N ASN A 252 -41.40 5.40 19.11
CA ASN A 252 -41.83 4.34 20.02
C ASN A 252 -42.45 4.87 21.34
N PHE A 253 -42.16 6.12 21.71
CA PHE A 253 -42.77 6.74 22.90
C PHE A 253 -44.20 7.28 22.66
N LEU A 254 -44.57 7.58 21.41
CA LEU A 254 -45.83 8.23 21.06
C LEU A 254 -46.92 7.27 20.55
N GLY A 255 -46.59 6.00 20.30
CA GLY A 255 -47.53 4.96 19.85
C GLY A 255 -47.90 4.01 20.99
#